data_AF-A0A431PQB5-F1
#
_entry.id   AF-A0A431PQB5-F1
#
_cell.length_a   1.000
_cell.length_b   1.000
_cell.length_c   1.000
_cell.angle_alpha   90.00
_cell.angle_beta   90.00
_cell.angle_gamma   90.00
#
_symmetry.space_group_name_H-M   'P 1'
#
loop_
_entity.id
_entity.type
_entity.pdbx_description
1 polymer ?
#
loop_
_entity_poly.entity_id
_entity_poly.type
_entity_poly.pdbx_seq_one_letter_code
_entity_poly.pdbx_strand_id
1 'polypeptide(L)'
;MTGVPRGLRLALVHAILLHRIDPAKNMRRFYRLEVAPDLFGRWCLVAEWGRIGRAGRLRMIAFDDLAQAREALVRQRRVKERRGYVAL
;
A
#
# COMPACT_ATOMS: atom_id res chain seq x y z
N MET A 1 10.33 -23.69 4.67
CA MET A 1 11.47 -22.75 4.60
C MET A 1 11.18 -21.67 3.57
N THR A 2 10.46 -20.62 3.97
CA THR A 2 10.58 -19.27 3.39
C THR A 2 10.26 -18.31 4.53
N GLY A 3 11.23 -18.16 5.42
CA GLY A 3 11.20 -17.10 6.42
C GLY A 3 11.27 -15.78 5.67
N VAL A 4 10.16 -15.05 5.64
CA VAL A 4 10.17 -13.64 5.23
C VAL A 4 11.20 -12.94 6.12
N PRO A 5 12.24 -12.28 5.56
CA PRO A 5 13.24 -11.64 6.38
C PRO A 5 12.59 -10.48 7.15
N ARG A 6 12.43 -10.68 8.46
CA ARG A 6 12.13 -9.64 9.43
C ARG A 6 13.38 -8.79 9.62
N GLY A 7 13.66 -7.88 8.69
CA GLY A 7 14.87 -7.05 8.80
C GLY A 7 15.23 -6.27 7.54
N LEU A 8 14.39 -5.31 7.14
CA LEU A 8 14.89 -4.09 6.49
C LEU A 8 13.93 -2.92 6.77
N ARG A 9 13.79 -2.57 8.05
CA ARG A 9 13.05 -1.38 8.50
C ARG A 9 13.95 -0.14 8.44
N LEU A 10 14.67 0.06 7.34
CA LEU A 10 15.43 1.28 7.08
C LEU A 10 15.51 1.51 5.57
N ALA A 11 14.38 1.89 4.97
CA ALA A 11 14.39 2.83 3.86
C ALA A 11 13.21 3.77 4.11
N LEU A 12 13.51 5.05 4.31
CA LEU A 12 12.54 6.14 4.39
C LEU A 12 11.79 6.27 3.05
N VAL A 13 10.88 5.34 2.79
CA VAL A 13 9.79 5.48 1.82
C VAL A 13 8.52 5.32 2.64
N HIS A 14 8.02 6.42 3.17
CA HIS A 14 6.84 6.40 4.03
C HIS A 14 5.66 5.78 3.26
N ALA A 15 5.07 4.73 3.83
CA ALA A 15 3.83 4.18 3.32
C ALA A 15 2.73 5.27 3.39
N ILE A 16 1.96 5.41 2.31
CA ILE A 16 0.79 6.28 2.29
C ILE A 16 -0.38 5.51 2.88
N LEU A 17 -0.91 6.01 3.99
CA LEU A 17 -2.12 5.48 4.60
C LEU A 17 -3.32 6.34 4.22
N LEU A 18 -4.31 5.71 3.60
CA LEU A 18 -5.56 6.37 3.23
C LEU A 18 -6.72 5.74 4.00
N HIS A 19 -7.62 6.57 4.52
CA HIS A 19 -8.83 6.13 5.21
C HIS A 19 -10.09 6.53 4.46
N ARG A 20 -11.12 5.68 4.56
CA ARG A 20 -12.48 6.02 4.15
C ARG A 20 -13.43 5.64 5.28
N ILE A 21 -14.02 6.66 5.90
CA ILE A 21 -14.93 6.53 7.02
C ILE A 21 -16.23 7.24 6.65
N ASP A 22 -17.32 6.48 6.61
CA ASP A 22 -18.68 6.96 6.36
C ASP A 22 -19.62 6.13 7.25
N PRO A 23 -20.01 6.67 8.43
CA PRO A 23 -20.85 5.95 9.40
C PRO A 23 -22.23 5.59 8.84
N ALA A 24 -22.83 6.46 8.01
CA ALA A 24 -24.14 6.25 7.41
C ALA A 24 -24.18 5.02 6.50
N LYS A 25 -23.02 4.56 5.99
CA LYS A 25 -22.86 3.38 5.13
C LYS A 25 -22.16 2.20 5.82
N ASN A 26 -22.00 2.22 7.14
CA ASN A 26 -21.19 1.24 7.90
C ASN A 26 -19.79 1.03 7.27
N MET A 27 -19.20 2.14 6.79
CA MET A 27 -17.95 2.15 6.07
C MET A 27 -16.84 2.62 6.99
N ARG A 28 -15.89 1.73 7.29
CA ARG A 28 -14.68 2.08 8.06
C ARG A 28 -13.52 1.27 7.52
N ARG A 29 -12.84 1.79 6.50
CA ARG A 29 -11.83 1.07 5.71
C ARG A 29 -10.52 1.83 5.64
N PHE A 30 -9.43 1.08 5.52
CA PHE A 30 -8.10 1.62 5.23
C PHE A 30 -7.60 1.12 3.87
N TYR A 31 -6.63 1.83 3.34
CA TYR A 31 -5.85 1.46 2.17
C TYR A 31 -4.42 1.96 2.36
N ARG A 32 -3.46 1.05 2.50
CA ARG A 32 -2.03 1.35 2.67
C ARG A 32 -1.30 1.08 1.36
N LEU A 33 -0.45 1.99 0.95
CA LEU A 33 0.35 1.94 -0.28
C LEU A 33 1.82 2.16 0.04
N GLU A 34 2.70 1.30 -0.45
CA GLU A 34 4.13 1.37 -0.19
C GLU A 34 4.92 0.90 -1.42
N VAL A 35 6.06 1.52 -1.68
CA VAL A 35 7.04 1.02 -2.65
C VAL A 35 8.21 0.43 -1.88
N ALA A 36 8.52 -0.83 -2.15
CA ALA A 36 9.59 -1.56 -1.48
C ALA A 36 10.41 -2.35 -2.51
N PRO A 37 11.72 -2.53 -2.29
CA PRO A 37 12.50 -3.49 -3.07
C PRO A 37 12.02 -4.92 -2.79
N ASP A 38 12.13 -5.81 -3.78
CA ASP A 38 11.96 -7.25 -3.59
C ASP A 38 13.31 -7.96 -3.37
N LEU A 39 13.27 -9.28 -3.15
CA LEU A 39 14.47 -10.10 -2.91
C LEU A 39 15.35 -10.31 -4.15
N PHE A 40 14.90 -9.88 -5.33
CA PHE A 40 15.54 -10.15 -6.62
C PHE A 40 16.05 -8.85 -7.28
N GLY A 41 16.12 -7.76 -6.53
CA GLY A 41 16.60 -6.47 -7.04
C GLY A 41 15.57 -5.70 -7.87
N ARG A 42 14.30 -6.12 -7.87
CA ARG A 42 13.20 -5.39 -8.51
C ARG A 42 12.48 -4.52 -7.48
N TRP A 43 11.51 -3.73 -7.94
CA TRP A 43 10.69 -2.87 -7.10
C TRP A 43 9.25 -3.34 -7.08
N CYS A 44 8.60 -3.30 -5.92
CA CYS A 44 7.21 -3.69 -5.76
C CYS A 44 6.36 -2.51 -5.29
N LEU A 45 5.17 -2.37 -5.88
CA LEU A 45 4.06 -1.72 -5.21
C LEU A 45 3.38 -2.72 -4.28
N VAL A 46 3.41 -2.44 -2.98
CA VAL A 46 2.67 -3.16 -1.96
C VAL A 46 1.39 -2.38 -1.62
N ALA A 47 0.24 -3.04 -1.78
CA ALA A 47 -1.06 -2.50 -1.42
C ALA A 47 -1.73 -3.39 -0.37
N GLU A 48 -2.10 -2.82 0.77
CA GLU A 48 -2.87 -3.48 1.81
C GLU A 48 -4.21 -2.78 2.00
N TRP A 49 -5.30 -3.52 2.20
CA TRP A 49 -6.62 -2.93 2.41
C TRP A 49 -7.54 -3.79 3.27
N GLY A 50 -8.43 -3.16 4.02
CA GLY A 50 -9.36 -3.87 4.88
C GLY A 50 -10.28 -2.95 5.65
N ARG A 51 -11.04 -3.53 6.58
CA ARG A 51 -11.76 -2.76 7.61
C ARG A 51 -10.76 -2.35 8.69
N ILE A 52 -10.89 -1.12 9.19
CA ILE A 52 -10.04 -0.64 10.29
C ILE A 52 -10.31 -1.50 11.54
N GLY A 53 -9.24 -1.99 12.17
CA GLY A 53 -9.31 -2.89 13.34
C GLY A 53 -9.47 -4.37 12.99
N ARG A 54 -9.28 -4.76 11.72
CA ARG A 54 -9.29 -6.16 11.26
C ARG A 54 -8.09 -6.41 10.34
N ALA A 55 -7.71 -7.67 10.19
CA ALA A 55 -6.69 -8.07 9.23
C ALA A 55 -7.07 -7.62 7.80
N GLY A 56 -6.09 -7.04 7.09
CA GLY A 56 -6.24 -6.63 5.70
C GLY A 56 -6.01 -7.77 4.71
N ARG A 57 -6.26 -7.47 3.44
CA ARG A 57 -5.75 -8.23 2.29
C ARG A 57 -4.55 -7.50 1.74
N LEU A 58 -3.60 -8.25 1.20
CA LEU A 58 -2.36 -7.73 0.65
C LEU A 58 -2.22 -8.12 -0.82
N ARG A 59 -1.70 -7.21 -1.63
CA ARG A 59 -1.29 -7.45 -3.02
C ARG A 59 0.05 -6.78 -3.27
N MET A 60 0.92 -7.49 -3.99
CA MET A 60 2.19 -6.97 -4.49
C MET A 60 2.16 -6.96 -6.01
N ILE A 61 2.74 -5.93 -6.64
CA ILE A 61 2.93 -5.84 -8.09
C ILE A 61 4.38 -5.45 -8.31
N ALA A 62 5.14 -6.30 -9.01
CA ALA A 62 6.55 -6.07 -9.31
C ALA A 62 6.73 -5.20 -10.56
N PHE A 63 7.82 -4.45 -10.57
CA PHE A 63 8.27 -3.53 -11.62
C PHE A 63 9.80 -3.61 -11.72
N ASP A 64 10.33 -3.38 -12.91
CA ASP A 64 11.78 -3.49 -13.14
C ASP A 64 12.58 -2.36 -12.48
N ASP A 65 11.96 -1.19 -12.27
CA ASP A 65 12.59 -0.04 -11.63
C ASP A 65 11.68 0.73 -10.66
N LEU A 66 12.32 1.59 -9.85
CA LEU A 66 11.69 2.40 -8.81
C LEU A 66 10.70 3.43 -9.37
N ALA A 67 10.98 4.00 -10.54
CA ALA A 67 10.13 5.04 -11.13
C ALA A 67 8.78 4.43 -11.53
N GLN A 68 8.77 3.27 -12.17
CA GLN A 68 7.54 2.56 -12.52
C GLN A 68 6.68 2.21 -11.29
N ALA A 69 7.31 1.71 -10.22
CA ALA A 69 6.62 1.39 -8.97
C ALA A 69 6.03 2.65 -8.30
N ARG A 70 6.77 3.77 -8.31
CA ARG A 70 6.30 5.07 -7.78
C ARG A 70 5.14 5.62 -8.58
N GLU A 71 5.20 5.57 -9.91
CA GLU A 71 4.08 6.00 -10.73
C GLU A 71 2.83 5.16 -10.49
N ALA A 72 2.99 3.83 -10.36
CA ALA A 72 1.90 2.93 -10.04
C ALA A 72 1.27 3.28 -8.67
N LEU A 73 2.09 3.61 -7.67
CA LEU A 73 1.63 4.10 -6.37
C LEU A 73 0.82 5.40 -6.52
N VAL A 74 1.32 6.39 -7.26
CA VAL A 74 0.63 7.67 -7.47
C VAL A 74 -0.70 7.47 -8.21
N ARG A 75 -0.73 6.64 -9.26
CA ARG A 75 -1.96 6.28 -9.97
C ARG A 75 -2.97 5.63 -9.03
N GLN A 76 -2.54 4.65 -8.24
CA GLN A 76 -3.41 3.93 -7.32
C GLN A 76 -3.94 4.84 -6.21
N ARG A 77 -3.10 5.73 -5.66
CA ARG A 77 -3.51 6.75 -4.69
C ARG A 77 -4.63 7.62 -5.26
N ARG A 78 -4.43 8.21 -6.44
CA ARG A 78 -5.42 9.08 -7.10
C ARG A 78 -6.75 8.36 -7.34
N VAL A 79 -6.70 7.09 -7.75
CA VAL A 79 -7.91 6.26 -7.93
C VAL A 79 -8.66 6.10 -6.60
N LYS A 80 -7.97 5.93 -5.47
CA LYS A 80 -8.61 5.79 -4.16
C LYS A 80 -9.13 7.12 -3.63
N GLU A 81 -8.41 8.21 -3.84
CA GLU A 81 -8.87 9.56 -3.48
C GLU A 81 -10.18 9.91 -4.17
N ARG A 82 -10.31 9.63 -5.48
CA ARG A 82 -11.58 9.78 -6.23
C ARG A 82 -12.72 8.91 -5.69
N ARG A 83 -12.41 7.85 -4.93
CA ARG A 83 -13.40 6.98 -4.26
C ARG A 83 -13.72 7.42 -2.84
N GLY A 84 -13.29 8.61 -2.42
CA GLY A 84 -13.53 9.19 -1.11
C GLY A 84 -12.58 8.66 -0.02
N TYR A 85 -11.42 8.13 -0.40
CA TYR A 85 -10.35 7.91 0.57
C TYR A 85 -9.56 9.21 0.78
N VAL A 86 -9.13 9.49 1.99
CA VAL A 86 -8.31 10.66 2.34
C VAL A 86 -7.00 10.20 2.97
N ALA A 87 -5.91 10.89 2.67
CA ALA A 87 -4.64 10.65 3.35
C ALA A 87 -4.72 11.14 4.79
N LEU A 88 -4.14 10.36 5.70
CA LEU A 88 -3.84 10.79 7.07
C LEU A 88 -2.40 11.32 7.14
#